data_AF-A0A2U3K132-F1
#
_entry.id   AF-A0A2U3K132-F1
#
_cell.length_a   1.000
_cell.length_b   1.000
_cell.length_c   1.000
_cell.angle_alpha   90.00
_cell.angle_beta   90.00
_cell.angle_gamma   90.00
#
_symmetry.space_group_name_H-M   'P 1'
#
loop_
_entity.id
_entity.type
_entity.pdbx_description
1 polymer ?
#
loop_
_entity_poly.entity_id
_entity_poly.type
_entity_poly.pdbx_seq_one_letter_code
_entity_poly.pdbx_strand_id
1 'polypeptide(L)'
;MRPLQRSNPNALQEELIRHLKEDSEMSGFDFGLQFLDAGRMSYWGKRRDANFWIENASVEWNEAQAPFHTIARLTLLSKSQLPLDAGEATYFDVTGNSTPDSMPLGSINRARRSGEIASRKARMPTDSS
;
A
#
# COMPACT_ATOMS: atom_id res chain seq x y z
N MET A 1 9.08 -7.51 -24.42
CA MET A 1 9.50 -6.78 -23.21
C MET A 1 10.87 -6.15 -23.46
N ARG A 2 11.01 -4.85 -23.24
CA ARG A 2 12.33 -4.17 -23.31
C ARG A 2 13.05 -4.37 -21.96
N PRO A 3 14.35 -4.69 -21.93
CA PRO A 3 15.08 -4.79 -20.67
C PRO A 3 15.12 -3.45 -19.93
N LEU A 4 14.97 -3.48 -18.61
CA LEU A 4 15.13 -2.28 -17.78
C LEU A 4 16.58 -1.77 -17.87
N GLN A 5 16.72 -0.49 -18.19
CA GLN A 5 18.01 0.19 -18.25
C GLN A 5 18.48 0.53 -16.83
N ARG A 6 19.33 -0.32 -16.23
CA ARG A 6 19.78 -0.15 -14.83
C ARG A 6 20.47 1.18 -14.53
N SER A 7 21.05 1.84 -15.53
CA SER A 7 21.71 3.14 -15.41
C SER A 7 20.75 4.33 -15.53
N ASN A 8 19.49 4.11 -15.94
CA ASN A 8 18.49 5.17 -16.04
C ASN A 8 17.75 5.29 -14.70
N PRO A 9 17.83 6.43 -13.99
CA PRO A 9 17.12 6.63 -12.73
C PRO A 9 15.58 6.57 -12.87
N ASN A 10 15.06 6.77 -14.08
CA ASN A 10 13.62 6.79 -14.38
C ASN A 10 13.11 5.50 -15.04
N ALA A 11 13.94 4.44 -15.11
CA ALA A 11 13.61 3.23 -15.87
C ALA A 11 12.26 2.60 -15.50
N LEU A 12 11.90 2.61 -14.21
CA LEU A 12 10.62 2.05 -13.74
C LEU A 12 9.42 2.93 -14.10
N GLN A 13 9.58 4.26 -14.02
CA GLN A 13 8.54 5.20 -14.40
C GLN A 13 8.27 5.11 -15.90
N GLU A 14 9.33 5.12 -16.71
CA GLU A 14 9.24 4.98 -18.16
C GLU A 14 8.59 3.64 -18.56
N GLU A 15 8.95 2.55 -17.89
CA GLU A 15 8.35 1.24 -18.15
C GLU A 15 6.86 1.20 -17.79
N LEU A 16 6.44 1.81 -16.68
CA LEU A 16 5.02 1.93 -16.34
C LEU A 16 4.26 2.77 -17.39
N ILE A 17 4.83 3.90 -17.82
CA ILE A 17 4.24 4.75 -18.86
C ILE A 17 4.11 4.00 -20.19
N ARG A 18 5.14 3.26 -20.57
CA ARG A 18 5.15 2.42 -21.77
C ARG A 18 4.04 1.37 -21.68
N HIS A 19 3.96 0.64 -20.56
CA HIS A 19 2.93 -0.36 -20.32
C HIS A 19 1.52 0.22 -20.47
N LEU A 20 1.23 1.36 -19.82
CA LEU A 20 -0.07 2.02 -19.88
C LEU A 20 -0.46 2.52 -21.30
N LYS A 21 0.52 2.73 -22.18
CA LYS A 21 0.29 3.29 -23.53
C LYS A 21 0.27 2.24 -24.63
N GLU A 22 1.15 1.24 -24.53
CA GLU A 22 1.49 0.34 -25.63
C GLU A 22 0.92 -1.06 -25.48
N ASP A 23 0.74 -1.56 -24.25
CA ASP A 23 0.35 -2.95 -24.05
C ASP A 23 -1.17 -3.12 -24.25
N SER A 24 -1.57 -4.23 -24.89
CA SER A 24 -2.97 -4.53 -25.17
C SER A 24 -3.74 -5.04 -23.96
N GLU A 25 -3.02 -5.54 -22.95
CA GLU A 25 -3.57 -6.04 -21.69
C GLU A 25 -2.94 -5.29 -20.52
N MET A 26 -3.78 -4.76 -19.64
CA MET A 26 -3.33 -4.01 -18.46
C MET A 26 -3.02 -4.96 -17.31
N SER A 27 -1.92 -4.69 -16.62
CA SER A 27 -1.54 -5.40 -15.40
C SER A 27 -2.66 -5.26 -14.36
N GLY A 28 -2.93 -6.37 -13.69
CA GLY A 28 -3.88 -6.45 -12.58
C GLY A 28 -3.22 -7.02 -11.34
N PHE A 29 -3.67 -6.56 -10.19
CA PHE A 29 -3.21 -6.96 -8.87
C PHE A 29 -4.38 -7.56 -8.11
N ASP A 30 -4.23 -8.80 -7.66
CA ASP A 30 -5.23 -9.43 -6.80
C ASP A 30 -5.08 -8.85 -5.39
N PHE A 31 -6.18 -8.32 -4.84
CA PHE A 31 -6.23 -7.72 -3.52
C PHE A 31 -6.70 -8.77 -2.52
N GLY A 32 -5.79 -9.20 -1.65
CA GLY A 32 -6.01 -10.26 -0.69
C GLY A 32 -5.94 -9.78 0.76
N LEU A 33 -6.69 -10.46 1.63
CA LEU A 33 -6.66 -10.26 3.08
C LEU A 33 -6.17 -11.52 3.79
N GLN A 34 -5.35 -11.35 4.82
CA GLN A 34 -5.08 -12.39 5.81
C GLN A 34 -5.92 -12.11 7.06
N PHE A 35 -6.62 -13.11 7.56
CA PHE A 35 -7.40 -12.99 8.79
C PHE A 35 -6.59 -13.43 10.00
N LEU A 36 -6.61 -12.62 11.06
CA LEU A 36 -5.92 -12.93 12.31
C LEU A 36 -6.62 -14.07 13.04
N ASP A 37 -5.90 -15.18 13.21
CA ASP A 37 -6.30 -16.27 14.09
C ASP A 37 -5.18 -16.57 15.08
N ALA A 38 -5.17 -15.85 16.21
CA ALA A 38 -4.19 -16.05 17.28
C ALA A 38 -4.22 -17.48 17.87
N GLY A 39 -5.36 -18.17 17.75
CA GLY A 39 -5.53 -19.56 18.16
C GLY A 39 -4.88 -20.57 17.20
N ARG A 40 -4.61 -20.18 15.94
CA ARG A 40 -3.96 -21.02 14.90
C ARG A 40 -2.56 -20.59 14.47
N MET A 41 -2.23 -19.31 14.62
CA MET A 41 -0.92 -18.77 14.29
C MET A 41 0.13 -18.98 15.38
N SER A 42 1.39 -19.09 14.97
CA SER A 42 2.54 -19.22 15.87
C SER A 42 3.74 -18.41 15.37
N TYR A 43 4.50 -17.81 16.30
CA TYR A 43 5.77 -17.16 16.01
C TYR A 43 6.89 -17.92 16.71
N TRP A 44 7.85 -18.43 15.94
CA TRP A 44 8.93 -19.30 16.42
C TRP A 44 8.42 -20.47 17.30
N GLY A 45 7.39 -21.15 16.82
CA GLY A 45 6.77 -22.29 17.50
C GLY A 45 5.94 -21.95 18.74
N LYS A 46 5.83 -20.66 19.11
CA LYS A 46 5.03 -20.23 20.27
C LYS A 46 3.76 -19.51 19.83
N ARG A 47 2.68 -19.76 20.58
CA ARG A 47 1.43 -19.00 20.45
C ARG A 47 1.62 -17.59 20.99
N ARG A 48 1.00 -16.64 20.31
CA ARG A 48 1.04 -15.22 20.64
C ARG A 48 -0.38 -14.68 20.60
N ASP A 49 -0.67 -13.73 21.47
CA ASP A 49 -1.97 -13.07 21.51
C ASP A 49 -2.15 -12.16 20.29
N ALA A 50 -3.38 -11.68 20.10
CA ALA A 50 -3.70 -10.77 19.01
C ALA A 50 -2.85 -9.49 19.06
N ASN A 51 -2.56 -8.98 20.26
CA ASN A 51 -1.77 -7.77 20.45
C ASN A 51 -0.37 -7.90 19.84
N PHE A 52 0.32 -9.02 20.05
CA PHE A 52 1.62 -9.26 19.44
C PHE A 52 1.57 -9.13 17.90
N TRP A 53 0.57 -9.74 17.26
CA TRP A 53 0.44 -9.72 15.80
C TRP A 53 0.03 -8.35 15.25
N ILE A 54 -0.81 -7.62 15.98
CA ILE A 54 -1.30 -6.29 15.59
C ILE A 54 -0.24 -5.21 15.80
N GLU A 55 0.51 -5.28 16.91
CA GLU A 55 1.43 -4.23 17.31
C GLU A 55 2.83 -4.39 16.70
N ASN A 56 3.17 -5.57 16.18
CA ASN A 56 4.49 -5.86 15.63
C ASN A 56 4.49 -5.92 14.09
N ALA A 57 4.69 -4.76 13.46
CA ALA A 57 4.76 -4.66 12.00
C ALA A 57 6.03 -5.27 11.37
N SER A 58 6.99 -5.76 12.16
CA SER A 58 8.20 -6.44 11.65
C SER A 58 8.01 -7.95 11.47
N VAL A 59 6.87 -8.48 11.91
CA VAL A 59 6.58 -9.92 11.85
C VAL A 59 5.64 -10.19 10.70
N GLU A 60 6.11 -11.00 9.76
CA GLU A 60 5.28 -11.56 8.70
C GLU A 60 4.37 -12.67 9.24
N TRP A 61 3.13 -12.71 8.74
CA TRP A 61 2.18 -13.75 9.08
C TRP A 61 2.37 -14.93 8.12
N ASN A 62 2.69 -16.11 8.68
CA ASN A 62 2.91 -17.31 7.89
C ASN A 62 1.64 -17.70 7.10
N GLU A 63 1.74 -17.70 5.77
CA GLU A 63 0.62 -17.97 4.87
C GLU A 63 -0.01 -19.36 5.08
N ALA A 64 0.77 -20.37 5.48
CA ALA A 64 0.23 -21.70 5.79
C ALA A 64 -0.72 -21.68 7.01
N GLN A 65 -0.58 -20.67 7.88
CA GLN A 65 -1.40 -20.48 9.09
C GLN A 65 -2.38 -19.33 8.98
N ALA A 66 -2.23 -18.44 8.00
CA ALA A 66 -3.11 -17.32 7.70
C ALA A 66 -3.08 -17.08 6.17
N PRO A 67 -3.82 -17.87 5.37
CA PRO A 67 -3.75 -17.75 3.92
C PRO A 67 -4.35 -16.44 3.44
N PHE A 68 -3.90 -15.97 2.28
CA PHE A 68 -4.55 -14.85 1.61
C PHE A 68 -5.91 -15.28 1.05
N HIS A 69 -6.91 -14.45 1.32
CA HIS A 69 -8.22 -14.53 0.69
C HIS A 69 -8.33 -13.39 -0.31
N THR A 70 -8.25 -13.69 -1.61
CA THR A 70 -8.47 -12.69 -2.66
C THR A 70 -9.92 -12.24 -2.64
N ILE A 71 -10.15 -10.94 -2.44
CA ILE A 71 -11.49 -10.35 -2.36
C ILE A 71 -11.79 -9.42 -3.53
N ALA A 72 -10.77 -8.96 -4.25
CA ALA A 72 -10.92 -8.09 -5.39
C ALA A 72 -9.71 -8.19 -6.34
N ARG A 73 -9.82 -7.55 -7.50
CA ARG A 73 -8.72 -7.32 -8.43
C ARG A 73 -8.70 -5.86 -8.84
N LEU A 74 -7.53 -5.24 -8.73
CA LEU A 74 -7.26 -3.88 -9.18
C LEU A 74 -6.51 -3.93 -10.49
N THR A 75 -7.16 -3.51 -11.58
CA THR A 75 -6.55 -3.47 -12.90
C THR A 75 -6.19 -2.04 -13.26
N LEU A 76 -4.97 -1.83 -13.77
CA LEU A 76 -4.57 -0.53 -14.29
C LEU A 76 -5.47 -0.12 -15.46
N LEU A 77 -5.72 1.18 -15.60
CA LEU A 77 -6.50 1.71 -16.70
C LEU A 77 -5.57 2.14 -17.83
N SER A 78 -5.86 1.69 -19.05
CA SER A 78 -5.09 2.10 -20.23
C SER A 78 -5.11 3.63 -20.39
N LYS A 79 -3.95 4.22 -20.69
CA LYS A 79 -3.75 5.66 -20.92
C LYS A 79 -4.17 6.57 -19.74
N SER A 80 -4.27 6.04 -18.52
CA SER A 80 -4.69 6.80 -17.33
C SER A 80 -3.53 7.39 -16.52
N GLN A 81 -2.44 7.77 -17.17
CA GLN A 81 -1.31 8.38 -16.47
C GLN A 81 -1.70 9.75 -15.90
N LEU A 82 -1.44 9.98 -14.60
CA LEU A 82 -1.58 11.31 -14.03
C LEU A 82 -0.53 12.27 -14.60
N PRO A 83 -0.90 13.53 -14.89
CA PRO A 83 0.07 14.61 -15.08
C PRO A 83 1.04 14.70 -13.90
N LEU A 84 2.28 15.12 -14.14
CA LEU A 84 3.34 15.11 -13.12
C LEU A 84 2.97 15.97 -11.91
N ASP A 85 2.48 17.18 -12.13
CA ASP A 85 2.00 18.11 -11.10
C ASP A 85 0.84 17.52 -10.29
N ALA A 86 -0.12 16.88 -10.95
CA ALA A 86 -1.21 16.18 -10.29
C ALA A 86 -0.72 14.98 -9.46
N GLY A 87 0.29 14.25 -9.95
CA GLY A 87 0.96 13.16 -9.22
C GLY A 87 1.65 13.65 -7.95
N GLU A 88 2.41 14.74 -8.04
CA GLU A 88 3.11 15.36 -6.90
C GLU A 88 2.14 15.95 -5.86
N ALA A 89 1.01 16.51 -6.32
CA ALA A 89 -0.04 17.04 -5.45
C ALA A 89 -0.87 15.94 -4.78
N THR A 90 -0.87 14.72 -5.33
CA THR A 90 -1.61 13.60 -4.77
C THR A 90 -1.01 13.21 -3.40
N TYR A 91 -1.89 12.91 -2.45
CA TYR A 91 -1.49 12.37 -1.16
C TYR A 91 -2.41 11.22 -0.76
N PHE A 92 -1.87 10.28 0.00
CA PHE A 92 -2.63 9.19 0.61
C PHE A 92 -2.69 9.44 2.12
N ASP A 93 -3.90 9.53 2.67
CA ASP A 93 -4.16 9.70 4.11
C ASP A 93 -4.79 8.41 4.63
N VAL A 94 -3.97 7.50 5.12
CA VAL A 94 -4.40 6.13 5.49
C VAL A 94 -5.30 6.17 6.73
N THR A 95 -5.16 7.21 7.57
CA THR A 95 -5.98 7.34 8.78
C THR A 95 -7.28 8.07 8.50
N GLY A 96 -7.24 9.15 7.71
CA GLY A 96 -8.40 9.98 7.38
C GLY A 96 -9.33 9.35 6.33
N ASN A 97 -8.78 8.59 5.39
CA ASN A 97 -9.56 7.87 4.36
C ASN A 97 -9.85 6.43 4.82
N SER A 98 -10.43 6.28 6.02
CA SER A 98 -10.84 4.99 6.57
C SER A 98 -12.32 5.00 6.96
N THR A 99 -12.96 3.84 6.90
CA THR A 99 -14.30 3.62 7.45
C THR A 99 -14.19 2.93 8.81
N PRO A 100 -15.24 2.97 9.67
CA PRO A 100 -15.18 2.36 11.01
C PRO A 100 -14.78 0.88 11.02
N ASP A 101 -15.14 0.13 9.98
CA ASP A 101 -14.83 -1.28 9.77
C ASP A 101 -13.42 -1.53 9.20
N SER A 102 -12.75 -0.50 8.69
CA SER A 102 -11.40 -0.56 8.12
C SER A 102 -10.40 0.30 8.89
N MET A 103 -10.71 0.68 10.13
CA MET A 103 -9.87 1.56 10.93
C MET A 103 -8.50 0.90 11.17
N PRO A 104 -7.38 1.60 10.90
CA PRO A 104 -6.07 1.00 10.98
C PRO A 104 -5.69 0.70 12.44
N LEU A 105 -5.14 -0.49 12.67
CA LEU A 105 -4.72 -0.98 13.99
C LEU A 105 -3.19 -0.97 14.12
N GLY A 106 -2.69 -1.06 15.36
CA GLY A 106 -1.25 -1.15 15.66
C GLY A 106 -0.55 0.20 15.84
N SER A 107 0.53 0.18 16.62
CA SER A 107 1.29 1.36 17.04
C SER A 107 1.87 2.16 15.88
N ILE A 108 2.39 1.49 14.84
CA ILE A 108 2.94 2.18 13.68
C ILE A 108 1.87 3.00 12.97
N ASN A 109 0.66 2.46 12.78
CA ASN A 109 -0.42 3.21 12.15
C ASN A 109 -0.85 4.41 13.00
N ARG A 110 -0.89 4.26 14.33
CA ARG A 110 -1.14 5.39 15.24
C ARG A 110 -0.05 6.48 15.11
N ALA A 111 1.22 6.09 14.98
CA ALA A 111 2.33 7.02 14.82
C ALA A 111 2.36 7.70 13.43
N ARG A 112 1.99 6.98 12.35
CA ARG A 112 1.94 7.49 10.97
C ARG A 112 1.05 8.71 10.84
N ARG A 113 -0.10 8.74 11.53
CA ARG A 113 -1.05 9.84 11.50
C ARG A 113 -0.40 11.21 11.68
N SER A 114 0.44 11.36 12.71
CA SER A 114 1.10 12.63 13.00
C SER A 114 2.09 13.03 11.91
N GLY A 115 2.81 12.05 11.35
CA GLY A 115 3.76 12.26 10.25
C GLY A 115 3.07 12.64 8.94
N GLU A 116 1.99 11.95 8.58
CA GLU A 116 1.19 12.23 7.38
C GLU A 116 0.57 13.64 7.45
N ILE A 117 0.01 14.03 8.60
CA ILE A 117 -0.53 15.38 8.81
C ILE A 117 0.56 16.45 8.69
N ALA A 118 1.71 16.25 9.34
CA ALA A 118 2.82 17.21 9.30
C ALA A 118 3.39 17.37 7.88
N SER A 119 3.62 16.24 7.18
CA SER A 119 4.08 16.24 5.79
C SER A 119 3.09 16.94 4.86
N ARG A 120 1.79 16.68 5.00
CA ARG A 120 0.75 17.34 4.19
C ARG A 120 0.77 18.85 4.41
N LYS A 121 0.83 19.30 5.66
CA LYS A 121 0.90 20.74 5.99
C LYS A 121 2.15 21.42 5.41
N ALA A 122 3.28 20.72 5.34
CA ALA A 122 4.51 21.27 4.80
C ALA A 122 4.52 21.34 3.26
N ARG A 123 3.84 20.40 2.58
CA ARG A 123 3.82 20.31 1.11
C ARG A 123 2.69 21.12 0.47
N MET A 124 1.55 21.24 1.15
CA MET A 124 0.39 21.94 0.62
C MET A 124 0.43 23.40 1.07
N PRO A 125 0.32 24.39 0.15
CA PRO A 125 0.19 25.78 0.53
C PRO A 125 -0.98 25.94 1.50
N THR A 126 -0.78 26.64 2.61
CA THR A 126 -1.90 27.16 3.38
C THR A 126 -2.61 28.18 2.50
N ASP A 127 -3.82 27.86 2.05
CA ASP A 127 -4.71 28.84 1.43
C ASP A 127 -4.77 30.06 2.36
N SER A 128 -4.18 31.15 1.91
CA SER A 128 -4.23 32.43 2.60
C SER A 128 -5.61 33.00 2.29
N SER A 129 -6.52 32.88 3.25
CA SER A 129 -7.79 33.62 3.27
C SER A 129 -7.54 35.11 3.46
#